data_AF-A0A941D6B4-F1
#
_entry.id   AF-A0A941D6B4-F1
#
_cell.length_a   1.000
_cell.length_b   1.000
_cell.length_c   1.000
_cell.angle_alpha   90.00
_cell.angle_beta   90.00
_cell.angle_gamma   90.00
#
_symmetry.space_group_name_H-M   'P 1'
#
loop_
_entity.id
_entity.type
_entity.pdbx_description
1 polymer ?
#
loop_
_entity_poly.entity_id
_entity_poly.type
_entity_poly.pdbx_seq_one_letter_code
_entity_poly.pdbx_strand_id
1 'polypeptide(L)'
;MSDTRHDPVLGSGAEPSERPLGRLVVVADNRIAAALADIATATGWDVVRLPAVPTAEEAGDLGHVDALVLCDHDAEGAGDLLRGALRAGVGHVAMMASRSRSAGLLADLRDEGFGEDDLRRLHVPAGLRIGGRSAGEIALSVMAEVVAGRHGAGGGPMREH
;
A
#
# COMPACT_ATOMS: atom_id res chain seq x y z
N MET A 1 -13.06 -43.57 12.82
CA MET A 1 -13.23 -42.45 13.75
C MET A 1 -12.57 -41.26 13.11
N SER A 2 -13.38 -40.33 12.62
CA SER A 2 -12.98 -39.28 11.68
C SER A 2 -12.04 -38.27 12.31
N ASP A 3 -10.96 -38.01 11.58
CA ASP A 3 -9.94 -37.00 11.85
C ASP A 3 -10.47 -35.62 11.40
N THR A 4 -10.87 -34.79 12.35
CA THR A 4 -11.27 -33.40 12.11
C THR A 4 -10.00 -32.58 11.88
N ARG A 5 -9.59 -32.49 10.63
CA ARG A 5 -8.62 -31.49 10.18
C ARG A 5 -9.21 -30.10 10.40
N HIS A 6 -8.62 -29.37 11.35
CA HIS A 6 -8.89 -27.96 11.58
C HIS A 6 -8.42 -27.19 10.34
N ASP A 7 -9.37 -26.61 9.60
CA ASP A 7 -9.10 -25.79 8.43
C ASP A 7 -8.62 -24.40 8.92
N PRO A 8 -7.38 -23.96 8.64
CA PRO A 8 -6.88 -22.67 9.11
C PRO A 8 -7.34 -21.49 8.24
N VAL A 9 -8.15 -21.75 7.21
CA VAL A 9 -8.40 -20.81 6.10
C VAL A 9 -9.54 -19.83 6.38
N LEU A 10 -10.39 -20.11 7.37
CA LEU A 10 -11.46 -19.22 7.80
C LEU A 10 -11.24 -18.85 9.26
N GLY A 11 -10.43 -17.82 9.49
CA GLY A 11 -10.40 -17.16 10.79
C GLY A 11 -11.82 -16.79 11.19
N SER A 12 -12.27 -17.27 12.36
CA SER A 12 -13.52 -16.81 12.99
C SER A 12 -13.55 -15.29 12.93
N GLY A 13 -14.65 -14.70 12.46
CA GLY A 13 -14.81 -13.26 12.35
C GLY A 13 -14.27 -12.57 13.60
N ALA A 14 -13.07 -12.02 13.48
CA ALA A 14 -12.43 -11.35 14.59
C ALA A 14 -13.23 -10.08 14.80
N GLU A 15 -13.84 -9.95 15.99
CA GLU A 15 -14.32 -8.66 16.47
C GLU A 15 -13.22 -7.62 16.20
N PRO A 16 -13.54 -6.47 15.57
CA PRO A 16 -12.52 -5.49 15.20
C PRO A 16 -11.69 -5.17 16.44
N SER A 17 -10.38 -5.39 16.37
CA SER A 17 -9.50 -5.04 17.48
C SER A 17 -9.68 -3.56 17.79
N GLU A 18 -9.89 -3.20 19.05
CA GLU A 18 -10.01 -1.79 19.49
C GLU A 18 -8.78 -0.93 19.12
N ARG A 19 -7.66 -1.57 18.73
CA ARG A 19 -6.48 -0.91 18.17
C ARG A 19 -6.43 -1.03 16.65
N PRO A 20 -6.06 0.05 15.94
CA PRO A 20 -5.82 0.02 14.51
C PRO A 20 -4.78 -1.04 14.11
N LEU A 21 -4.93 -1.63 12.92
CA LEU A 21 -3.98 -2.58 12.34
C LEU A 21 -2.60 -1.94 12.08
N GLY A 22 -2.61 -0.65 11.75
CA GLY A 22 -1.46 0.16 11.44
C GLY A 22 -1.89 1.52 10.90
N ARG A 23 -0.91 2.40 10.67
CA ARG A 23 -1.12 3.71 10.07
C ARG A 23 -0.90 3.67 8.56
N LEU A 24 -1.92 4.10 7.80
CA LEU A 24 -1.88 4.25 6.34
C LEU A 24 -1.92 5.74 5.97
N VAL A 25 -0.89 6.21 5.28
CA VAL A 25 -0.88 7.54 4.67
C VAL A 25 -1.35 7.44 3.22
N VAL A 26 -2.43 8.15 2.87
CA VAL A 26 -2.94 8.25 1.51
C VAL A 26 -2.70 9.66 0.99
N VAL A 27 -1.94 9.77 -0.10
CA VAL A 27 -1.54 11.04 -0.70
C VAL A 27 -2.25 11.21 -2.03
N ALA A 28 -3.15 12.20 -2.10
CA ALA A 28 -3.74 12.85 -3.28
C ALA A 28 -5.14 13.39 -2.92
N ASP A 29 -5.56 14.44 -3.61
CA ASP A 29 -6.94 14.92 -3.59
C ASP A 29 -7.72 14.44 -4.81
N ASN A 30 -8.12 13.17 -4.79
CA ASN A 30 -8.96 12.60 -5.84
C ASN A 30 -9.90 11.50 -5.31
N ARG A 31 -10.80 11.02 -6.18
CA ARG A 31 -11.82 10.02 -5.83
C ARG A 31 -11.23 8.65 -5.48
N ILE A 32 -10.05 8.31 -5.99
CA ILE A 32 -9.38 7.04 -5.67
C ILE A 32 -8.83 7.11 -4.24
N ALA A 33 -8.15 8.20 -3.89
CA ALA A 33 -7.65 8.45 -2.54
C ALA A 33 -8.78 8.49 -1.50
N ALA A 34 -9.91 9.12 -1.82
CA ALA A 34 -11.09 9.12 -0.95
C ALA A 34 -11.64 7.70 -0.73
N ALA A 35 -11.87 6.95 -1.82
CA ALA A 35 -12.38 5.58 -1.72
C ALA A 35 -11.39 4.64 -0.99
N LEU A 36 -10.08 4.81 -1.19
CA LEU A 36 -9.06 4.04 -0.48
C LEU A 36 -9.11 4.30 1.03
N ALA A 37 -9.25 5.57 1.43
CA ALA A 37 -9.38 5.92 2.84
C ALA A 37 -10.64 5.30 3.48
N ASP A 38 -11.77 5.30 2.76
CA ASP A 38 -13.01 4.67 3.24
C ASP A 38 -12.83 3.15 3.45
N ILE A 39 -12.23 2.45 2.48
CA ILE A 39 -11.99 1.00 2.57
C ILE A 39 -10.96 0.67 3.66
N ALA A 40 -9.88 1.46 3.75
CA ALA A 40 -8.84 1.27 4.76
C ALA A 40 -9.39 1.47 6.18
N THR A 41 -10.22 2.49 6.39
CA THR A 41 -10.90 2.72 7.67
C THR A 41 -11.82 1.56 8.01
N ALA A 42 -12.62 1.08 7.04
CA ALA A 42 -13.52 -0.06 7.22
C ALA A 42 -12.78 -1.38 7.53
N THR A 43 -11.49 -1.48 7.17
CA THR A 43 -10.64 -2.65 7.46
C THR A 43 -9.76 -2.46 8.70
N GLY A 44 -9.93 -1.35 9.45
CA GLY A 44 -9.29 -1.14 10.74
C GLY A 44 -7.96 -0.39 10.71
N TRP A 45 -7.65 0.36 9.66
CA TRP A 45 -6.45 1.20 9.59
C TRP A 45 -6.69 2.59 10.19
N ASP A 46 -5.65 3.16 10.81
CA ASP A 46 -5.58 4.59 11.12
C ASP A 46 -5.15 5.33 9.86
N VAL A 47 -6.06 6.06 9.23
CA VAL A 47 -5.83 6.68 7.92
C VAL A 47 -5.52 8.15 8.05
N VAL A 48 -4.37 8.57 7.53
CA VAL A 48 -4.02 9.98 7.35
C VAL A 48 -4.12 10.34 5.87
N ARG A 49 -4.95 11.32 5.54
CA ARG A 49 -5.08 11.82 4.16
C ARG A 49 -4.31 13.12 3.99
N LEU A 50 -3.46 13.15 2.96
CA LEU A 50 -2.76 14.35 2.51
C LEU A 50 -3.24 14.70 1.09
N PRO A 51 -3.61 15.97 0.82
CA PRO A 51 -4.15 16.35 -0.49
C PRO A 51 -3.08 16.37 -1.59
N ALA A 52 -1.80 16.51 -1.21
CA ALA A 52 -0.65 16.54 -2.11
C ALA A 52 0.57 15.98 -1.39
N VAL A 53 1.66 15.78 -2.14
CA VAL A 53 2.95 15.37 -1.58
C VAL A 53 3.40 16.39 -0.53
N PRO A 54 3.60 15.99 0.74
CA PRO A 54 4.06 16.91 1.77
C PRO A 54 5.52 17.30 1.54
N THR A 55 5.90 18.48 2.00
CA THR A 55 7.30 18.85 2.16
C THR A 55 8.00 17.94 3.18
N ALA A 56 9.33 17.90 3.18
CA ALA A 56 10.08 17.09 4.14
C ALA A 56 9.79 17.44 5.61
N GLU A 57 9.47 18.71 5.89
CA GLU A 57 9.09 19.18 7.23
C GLU A 57 7.68 18.69 7.62
N GLU A 58 6.72 18.78 6.69
CA GLU A 58 5.35 18.31 6.89
C GLU A 58 5.22 16.79 6.98
N ALA A 59 6.11 16.06 6.29
CA ALA A 59 6.13 14.60 6.29
C ALA A 59 6.44 14.02 7.67
N GLY A 60 7.11 14.78 8.56
CA GLY A 60 7.49 14.33 9.89
C GLY A 60 8.27 13.00 9.89
N ASP A 61 8.32 12.32 11.03
CA ASP A 61 8.90 10.97 11.10
C ASP A 61 7.94 9.94 10.46
N LEU A 62 8.15 9.66 9.18
CA LEU A 62 7.47 8.57 8.45
C LEU A 62 7.81 7.18 9.01
N GLY A 63 8.75 7.02 9.94
CA GLY A 63 9.08 5.74 10.57
C GLY A 63 7.95 5.12 11.40
N HIS A 64 6.90 5.88 11.72
CA HIS A 64 5.67 5.38 12.34
C HIS A 64 4.55 5.04 11.33
N VAL A 65 4.84 5.09 10.03
CA VAL A 65 3.89 4.77 8.96
C VAL A 65 4.10 3.33 8.52
N ASP A 66 3.06 2.51 8.65
CA ASP A 66 3.09 1.12 8.19
C ASP A 66 2.95 1.04 6.66
N ALA A 67 2.11 1.90 6.08
CA ALA A 67 1.88 1.95 4.65
C ALA A 67 1.74 3.38 4.13
N LEU A 68 2.34 3.68 2.97
CA LEU A 68 2.18 4.92 2.22
C LEU A 68 1.71 4.63 0.81
N VAL A 69 0.64 5.28 0.38
CA VAL A 69 0.09 5.15 -0.97
C VAL A 69 -0.07 6.51 -1.61
N LEU A 70 0.70 6.76 -2.68
CA LEU A 70 0.53 7.91 -3.56
C LEU A 70 -0.45 7.58 -4.69
N CYS A 71 -1.63 8.17 -4.60
CA CYS A 71 -2.73 7.98 -5.53
C CYS A 71 -2.69 8.98 -6.70
N ASP A 72 -1.51 9.39 -7.15
CA ASP A 72 -1.35 10.31 -8.28
C ASP A 72 -0.13 9.96 -9.14
N HIS A 73 -0.40 9.79 -10.43
CA HIS A 73 0.56 9.49 -11.48
C HIS A 73 1.47 10.65 -11.89
N ASP A 74 1.13 11.90 -11.59
CA ASP A 74 1.86 13.08 -12.05
C ASP A 74 2.23 14.02 -10.91
N ALA A 75 2.05 13.59 -9.65
CA ALA A 75 2.37 14.41 -8.50
C ALA A 75 3.84 14.86 -8.51
N GLU A 76 4.03 16.17 -8.37
CA GLU A 76 5.33 16.78 -8.13
C GLU A 76 5.91 16.29 -6.80
N GLY A 77 7.23 16.08 -6.74
CA GLY A 77 7.89 15.55 -5.54
C GLY A 77 7.62 14.07 -5.24
N ALA A 78 6.86 13.35 -6.08
CA ALA A 78 6.58 11.92 -5.88
C ALA A 78 7.84 11.07 -5.68
N GLY A 79 8.88 11.32 -6.48
CA GLY A 79 10.15 10.60 -6.38
C GLY A 79 10.83 10.79 -5.03
N ASP A 80 10.82 12.00 -4.50
CA ASP A 80 11.43 12.33 -3.21
C ASP A 80 10.62 11.75 -2.05
N LEU A 81 9.29 11.78 -2.14
CA LEU A 81 8.40 11.16 -1.17
C LEU A 81 8.68 9.66 -1.03
N LEU A 82 8.76 8.93 -2.16
CA LEU A 82 9.00 7.50 -2.14
C LEU A 82 10.39 7.16 -1.58
N ARG A 83 11.42 7.92 -1.96
CA ARG A 83 12.78 7.78 -1.41
C ARG A 83 12.80 8.03 0.10
N GLY A 84 12.12 9.08 0.56
CA GLY A 84 11.99 9.41 1.98
C GLY A 84 11.30 8.30 2.76
N ALA A 85 10.17 7.80 2.26
CA ALA A 85 9.43 6.70 2.88
C ALA A 85 10.26 5.41 2.97
N LEU A 86 10.99 5.07 1.90
CA LEU A 86 11.86 3.90 1.91
C LEU A 86 12.99 4.04 2.94
N ARG A 87 13.68 5.18 2.99
CA ARG A 87 14.75 5.47 3.97
C ARG A 87 14.23 5.49 5.41
N ALA A 88 13.00 5.94 5.62
CA ALA A 88 12.34 5.94 6.92
C ALA A 88 11.90 4.53 7.37
N GLY A 89 12.00 3.51 6.51
CA GLY A 89 11.66 2.14 6.87
C GLY A 89 10.17 1.80 6.77
N VAL A 90 9.36 2.61 6.06
CA VAL A 90 7.92 2.36 5.86
C VAL A 90 7.67 0.96 5.27
N GLY A 91 6.82 0.15 5.90
CA GLY A 91 6.65 -1.26 5.57
C GLY A 91 6.11 -1.53 4.16
N HIS A 92 5.20 -0.69 3.67
CA HIS A 92 4.59 -0.78 2.34
C HIS A 92 4.56 0.59 1.68
N VAL A 93 5.21 0.76 0.52
CA VAL A 93 5.27 2.02 -0.21
C VAL A 93 4.72 1.79 -1.61
N ALA A 94 3.64 2.46 -1.99
CA ALA A 94 2.99 2.23 -3.28
C ALA A 94 2.72 3.55 -4.01
N MET A 95 2.81 3.52 -5.34
CA MET A 95 2.41 4.66 -6.18
C MET A 95 1.66 4.17 -7.41
N MET A 96 0.54 4.82 -7.71
CA MET A 96 -0.11 4.67 -9.01
C MET A 96 0.79 5.29 -10.10
N ALA A 97 1.19 4.49 -11.08
CA ALA A 97 2.12 4.92 -12.11
C ALA A 97 1.89 4.16 -13.42
N SER A 98 2.36 4.71 -14.53
CA SER A 98 2.50 3.92 -15.76
C SER A 98 3.62 2.90 -15.62
N ARG A 99 3.61 1.84 -16.45
CA ARG A 99 4.68 0.83 -16.45
C ARG A 99 6.04 1.43 -16.80
N SER A 100 6.09 2.39 -17.73
CA SER A 100 7.33 3.08 -18.09
C SER A 100 7.88 3.93 -16.96
N ARG A 101 7.02 4.70 -16.27
CA ARG A 101 7.42 5.49 -15.09
C ARG A 101 7.90 4.59 -13.96
N SER A 102 7.23 3.46 -13.74
CA SER A 102 7.62 2.46 -12.73
C SER A 102 9.02 1.90 -13.02
N ALA A 103 9.30 1.53 -14.27
CA ALA A 103 10.59 1.00 -14.67
C ALA A 103 11.73 2.03 -14.50
N GLY A 104 11.49 3.29 -14.87
CA GLY A 104 12.45 4.38 -14.69
C GLY A 104 12.76 4.62 -13.21
N LEU A 105 11.73 4.75 -12.38
CA LEU A 105 11.91 4.93 -10.93
C LEU A 105 12.70 3.79 -10.29
N LEU A 106 12.42 2.54 -10.66
CA LEU A 106 13.15 1.37 -10.15
C LEU A 106 14.62 1.34 -10.60
N ALA A 107 14.94 1.86 -11.78
CA ALA A 107 16.32 1.99 -12.23
C ALA A 107 17.05 3.06 -11.42
N ASP A 108 16.45 4.25 -11.29
CA ASP A 108 17.02 5.37 -10.52
C ASP A 108 17.30 4.98 -9.07
N LEU A 109 16.36 4.29 -8.41
CA LEU A 109 16.53 3.84 -7.02
C LEU A 109 17.67 2.83 -6.87
N ARG A 110 17.88 1.93 -7.85
CA ARG A 110 19.02 1.01 -7.83
C ARG A 110 20.35 1.73 -7.99
N ASP A 111 20.41 2.69 -8.90
CA ASP A 111 21.61 3.51 -9.14
C ASP A 111 21.95 4.37 -7.91
N GLU A 112 20.95 4.78 -7.15
CA GLU A 112 21.09 5.47 -5.86
C GLU A 112 21.49 4.54 -4.69
N GLY A 113 21.55 3.22 -4.90
CA GLY A 113 22.01 2.25 -3.91
C GLY A 113 20.92 1.71 -2.96
N PHE A 114 19.64 1.88 -3.28
CA PHE A 114 18.57 1.19 -2.54
C PHE A 114 18.69 -0.33 -2.72
N GLY A 115 18.62 -1.06 -1.60
CA GLY A 115 18.80 -2.51 -1.60
C GLY A 115 17.52 -3.24 -2.03
N GLU A 116 17.65 -4.54 -2.31
CA GLU A 116 16.48 -5.38 -2.66
C GLU A 116 15.41 -5.39 -1.55
N ASP A 117 15.81 -5.23 -0.29
CA ASP A 117 14.88 -5.14 0.85
C ASP A 117 14.03 -3.87 0.81
N ASP A 118 14.59 -2.76 0.34
CA ASP A 118 13.84 -1.51 0.12
C ASP A 118 12.92 -1.64 -1.07
N LEU A 119 13.43 -2.20 -2.17
CA LEU A 119 12.67 -2.36 -3.41
C LEU A 119 11.52 -3.37 -3.27
N ARG A 120 11.64 -4.37 -2.40
CA ARG A 120 10.53 -5.30 -2.07
C ARG A 120 9.37 -4.60 -1.37
N ARG A 121 9.60 -3.48 -0.69
CA ARG A 121 8.55 -2.66 -0.07
C ARG A 121 7.92 -1.68 -1.06
N LEU A 122 8.48 -1.53 -2.27
CA LEU A 122 8.00 -0.59 -3.29
C LEU A 122 7.08 -1.27 -4.31
N HIS A 123 5.85 -0.77 -4.40
CA HIS A 123 4.79 -1.28 -5.29
C HIS A 123 4.43 -0.22 -6.34
N VAL A 124 5.05 -0.34 -7.51
CA VAL A 124 4.82 0.54 -8.67
C VAL A 124 4.65 -0.27 -9.95
N PRO A 125 3.45 -0.28 -10.58
CA PRO A 125 2.22 0.40 -10.18
C PRO A 125 1.55 -0.22 -8.95
N ALA A 126 0.87 0.59 -8.15
CA ALA A 126 0.09 0.15 -6.99
C ALA A 126 -1.14 -0.69 -7.38
N GLY A 127 -1.39 -1.74 -6.60
CA GLY A 127 -2.63 -2.51 -6.57
C GLY A 127 -2.60 -3.84 -7.32
N LEU A 128 -3.41 -4.78 -6.84
CA LEU A 128 -3.57 -6.11 -7.45
C LEU A 128 -4.30 -6.05 -8.79
N ARG A 129 -4.01 -7.01 -9.67
CA ARG A 129 -4.61 -7.07 -11.01
C ARG A 129 -6.03 -7.67 -10.99
N ILE A 130 -7.01 -6.89 -10.52
CA ILE A 130 -8.42 -7.33 -10.41
C ILE A 130 -9.31 -6.90 -11.60
N GLY A 131 -8.79 -6.08 -12.53
CA GLY A 131 -9.49 -5.67 -13.76
C GLY A 131 -10.49 -4.51 -13.61
N GLY A 132 -10.65 -3.98 -12.41
CA GLY A 132 -11.50 -2.83 -12.10
C GLY A 132 -11.04 -1.53 -12.77
N ARG A 133 -11.98 -0.62 -12.98
CA ARG A 133 -11.74 0.67 -13.65
C ARG A 133 -12.35 1.87 -12.93
N SER A 134 -13.33 1.64 -12.08
CA SER A 134 -13.90 2.70 -11.24
C SER A 134 -12.96 3.05 -10.09
N ALA A 135 -13.14 4.24 -9.50
CA ALA A 135 -12.31 4.68 -8.38
C ALA A 135 -12.38 3.71 -7.18
N GLY A 136 -13.58 3.18 -6.88
CA GLY A 136 -13.77 2.21 -5.81
C GLY A 136 -13.10 0.87 -6.09
N GLU A 137 -13.15 0.36 -7.33
CA GLU A 137 -12.47 -0.89 -7.67
C GLU A 137 -10.94 -0.74 -7.67
N ILE A 138 -10.42 0.40 -8.14
CA ILE A 138 -8.97 0.69 -8.07
C ILE A 138 -8.53 0.81 -6.60
N ALA A 139 -9.28 1.54 -5.78
CA ALA A 139 -9.01 1.66 -4.36
C ALA A 139 -9.03 0.29 -3.65
N LEU A 140 -10.00 -0.57 -3.99
CA LEU A 140 -10.08 -1.93 -3.48
C LEU A 140 -8.85 -2.76 -3.89
N SER A 141 -8.39 -2.62 -5.13
CA SER A 141 -7.22 -3.35 -5.61
C SER A 141 -5.94 -2.94 -4.90
N VAL A 142 -5.80 -1.66 -4.59
CA VAL A 142 -4.68 -1.12 -3.79
C VAL A 142 -4.78 -1.58 -2.34
N MET A 143 -5.95 -1.51 -1.71
CA MET A 143 -6.11 -1.96 -0.33
C MET A 143 -5.83 -3.46 -0.19
N ALA A 144 -6.27 -4.27 -1.16
CA ALA A 144 -5.97 -5.70 -1.18
C ALA A 144 -4.47 -5.98 -1.29
N GLU A 145 -3.74 -5.18 -2.08
CA GLU A 145 -2.27 -5.26 -2.16
C GLU A 145 -1.61 -4.91 -0.81
N VAL A 146 -2.03 -3.84 -0.15
CA VAL A 146 -1.50 -3.43 1.16
C VAL A 146 -1.70 -4.55 2.21
N VAL A 147 -2.90 -5.15 2.26
CA VAL A 147 -3.17 -6.28 3.16
C VAL A 147 -2.31 -7.49 2.80
N ALA A 148 -2.23 -7.85 1.51
CA ALA A 148 -1.43 -8.98 1.07
C ALA A 148 0.07 -8.79 1.40
N GLY A 149 0.62 -7.60 1.14
CA GLY A 149 1.99 -7.22 1.45
C GLY A 149 2.33 -7.36 2.94
N ARG A 150 1.43 -6.90 3.82
CA ARG A 150 1.57 -7.06 5.28
C ARG A 150 1.69 -8.53 5.71
N HIS A 151 1.07 -9.45 4.98
CA HIS A 151 1.12 -10.88 5.24
C HIS A 151 2.17 -11.63 4.40
N GLY A 152 2.95 -10.94 3.57
CA GLY A 152 3.90 -11.58 2.65
C GLY A 152 3.22 -12.42 1.56
N ALA A 153 1.97 -12.12 1.23
CA ALA A 153 1.16 -12.83 0.24
C ALA A 153 1.10 -12.08 -1.10
N GLY A 154 0.88 -12.81 -2.20
CA GLY A 154 0.79 -12.23 -3.55
C GLY A 154 -0.61 -11.80 -3.99
N GLY A 155 -1.66 -12.18 -3.25
CA GLY A 155 -3.05 -11.78 -3.55
C GLY A 155 -3.74 -12.52 -4.71
N GLY A 156 -3.47 -13.82 -4.87
CA GLY A 156 -4.13 -14.70 -5.86
C GLY A 156 -5.38 -15.42 -5.31
N PRO A 157 -6.15 -16.11 -6.17
CA PRO A 157 -7.28 -16.91 -5.71
C PRO A 157 -6.81 -18.09 -4.87
N MET A 158 -7.50 -18.37 -3.77
CA MET A 158 -7.09 -19.37 -2.78
C MET A 158 -6.90 -20.79 -3.33
N ARG A 159 -7.58 -21.13 -4.43
CA ARG A 159 -7.43 -22.41 -5.13
C ARG A 159 -6.06 -22.63 -5.79
N GLU A 160 -5.21 -21.59 -5.84
CA GLU A 160 -3.85 -21.64 -6.39
C GLU A 160 -2.77 -21.79 -5.31
N HIS A 161 -3.17 -21.90 -4.03
CA HIS A 161 -2.32 -22.16 -2.87
C HIS A 161 -2.59 -23.55 -2.29
#